data_AF-A0A2T2TQP6-F1
#
_entry.id   AF-A0A2T2TQP6-F1
#
_cell.length_a   1.000
_cell.length_b   1.000
_cell.length_c   1.000
_cell.angle_alpha   90.00
_cell.angle_beta   90.00
_cell.angle_gamma   90.00
#
_symmetry.space_group_name_H-M   'P 1'
#
loop_
_entity.id
_entity.type
_entity.pdbx_description
1 polymer ?
#
loop_
_entity_poly.entity_id
_entity_poly.type
_entity_poly.pdbx_seq_one_letter_code
_entity_poly.pdbx_strand_id
1 'polypeptide(L)'
;MIAEKERATQALSRWYADACDGDWEHQFGIEIESLDNPGWAVRIDLAGTSLAGETLSPEQRDVSEEDWYRVTVRDSQFRGYGDPSKLPLLLSKFRAFAEERAETHAPERRTR
;
A
#
# COMPACT_ATOMS: atom_id res chain seq x y z
N MET A 1 18.85 4.55 -0.74
CA MET A 1 17.99 5.66 -1.21
C MET A 1 17.38 5.43 -2.59
N ILE A 2 18.10 5.34 -3.72
CA ILE A 2 17.46 5.05 -5.04
C ILE A 2 16.91 3.61 -5.11
N ALA A 3 17.74 2.63 -4.72
CA ALA A 3 17.36 1.22 -4.75
C ALA A 3 16.15 0.87 -3.87
N GLU A 4 15.91 1.59 -2.77
CA GLU A 4 14.74 1.35 -1.91
C GLU A 4 13.43 1.86 -2.54
N LYS A 5 13.49 3.01 -3.22
CA LYS A 5 12.34 3.56 -3.96
C LYS A 5 11.96 2.65 -5.13
N GLU A 6 12.96 2.16 -5.87
CA GLU A 6 12.74 1.19 -6.96
C GLU A 6 12.14 -0.13 -6.46
N ARG A 7 12.55 -0.60 -5.27
CA ARG A 7 11.96 -1.79 -4.64
C ARG A 7 10.49 -1.62 -4.30
N ALA A 8 10.08 -0.45 -3.81
CA ALA A 8 8.67 -0.20 -3.50
C ALA A 8 7.79 -0.26 -4.75
N THR A 9 8.23 0.36 -5.85
CA THR A 9 7.50 0.31 -7.12
C THR A 9 7.46 -1.11 -7.69
N GLN A 10 8.58 -1.85 -7.66
CA GLN A 10 8.61 -3.24 -8.11
C GLN A 10 7.70 -4.15 -7.29
N ALA A 11 7.66 -3.95 -5.96
CA ALA A 11 6.77 -4.70 -5.08
C ALA A 11 5.31 -4.40 -5.39
N LEU A 12 4.94 -3.13 -5.63
CA LEU A 12 3.60 -2.77 -6.06
C LEU A 12 3.23 -3.41 -7.39
N SER A 13 4.11 -3.36 -8.40
CA SER A 13 3.87 -3.99 -9.71
C SER A 13 3.67 -5.50 -9.58
N ARG A 14 4.46 -6.17 -8.74
CA ARG A 14 4.30 -7.60 -8.49
C ARG A 14 3.00 -7.91 -7.78
N TRP A 15 2.69 -7.18 -6.71
CA TRP A 15 1.46 -7.37 -5.95
C TRP A 15 0.23 -7.14 -6.84
N TYR A 16 0.25 -6.12 -7.71
CA TYR A 16 -0.82 -5.88 -8.68
C TYR A 16 -0.99 -7.07 -9.64
N ALA A 17 0.11 -7.61 -10.17
CA ALA A 17 0.05 -8.78 -11.04
C ALA A 17 -0.51 -10.02 -10.31
N ASP A 18 -0.18 -10.19 -9.03
CA ASP A 18 -0.70 -11.28 -8.19
C ASP A 18 -2.20 -11.08 -7.84
N ALA A 19 -2.69 -9.84 -7.84
CA ALA A 19 -4.10 -9.51 -7.61
C ALA A 19 -4.98 -9.69 -8.86
N CYS A 20 -4.40 -9.61 -10.07
CA CYS A 20 -5.13 -9.82 -11.31
C CYS A 20 -5.50 -11.30 -11.48
N ASP A 21 -6.78 -11.61 -11.40
CA ASP A 21 -7.33 -12.97 -11.49
C ASP A 21 -8.33 -13.16 -12.64
N GLY A 22 -8.60 -12.12 -13.43
CA GLY A 22 -9.58 -12.12 -14.52
C GLY A 22 -10.85 -11.34 -14.18
N ASP A 23 -11.13 -11.10 -12.90
CA ASP A 23 -12.27 -10.31 -12.43
C ASP A 23 -11.80 -9.04 -11.69
N TRP A 24 -10.77 -9.17 -10.86
CA TRP A 24 -10.31 -8.09 -9.99
C TRP A 24 -9.92 -6.83 -10.77
N GLU A 25 -9.19 -6.96 -11.87
CA GLU A 25 -8.72 -5.85 -12.70
C GLU A 25 -9.85 -5.07 -13.41
N HIS A 26 -11.06 -5.64 -13.45
CA HIS A 26 -12.23 -5.00 -14.03
C HIS A 26 -13.06 -4.21 -13.00
N GLN A 27 -12.85 -4.46 -11.70
CA GLN A 27 -13.70 -3.92 -10.62
C GLN A 27 -12.93 -3.07 -9.61
N PHE A 28 -11.63 -3.33 -9.46
CA PHE A 28 -10.77 -2.78 -8.44
C PHE A 28 -9.47 -2.25 -9.06
N GLY A 29 -8.71 -1.48 -8.29
CA GLY A 29 -7.43 -1.01 -8.80
C GLY A 29 -6.55 -0.30 -7.81
N ILE A 30 -5.57 0.40 -8.41
CA ILE A 30 -4.63 1.26 -7.74
C ILE A 30 -4.83 2.67 -8.30
N GLU A 31 -5.04 3.63 -7.41
CA GLU A 31 -5.26 5.02 -7.74
C GLU A 31 -4.20 5.89 -7.07
N ILE A 32 -3.54 6.74 -7.86
CA ILE A 32 -2.55 7.71 -7.37
C ILE A 32 -2.95 9.07 -7.93
N GLU A 33 -3.39 9.96 -7.07
CA GLU A 33 -3.91 11.29 -7.44
C GLU A 33 -3.14 12.40 -6.72
N SER A 34 -3.09 13.58 -7.33
CA SER A 34 -2.69 14.80 -6.62
C SER A 34 -3.82 15.29 -5.71
N LEU A 35 -3.46 15.93 -4.61
CA LEU A 35 -4.41 16.63 -3.73
C LEU A 35 -4.48 18.13 -4.06
N ASP A 36 -5.59 18.77 -3.67
CA ASP A 36 -5.80 20.23 -3.84
C ASP A 36 -4.83 21.06 -2.97
N ASN A 37 -4.38 20.51 -1.83
CA ASN A 37 -3.21 20.96 -1.10
C ASN A 37 -2.02 20.10 -1.55
N PRO A 38 -0.88 20.68 -2.01
CA PRO A 38 0.15 19.91 -2.71
C PRO A 38 0.49 18.60 -1.99
N GLY A 39 0.31 17.48 -2.70
CA GLY A 39 0.43 16.17 -2.08
C GLY A 39 -0.11 15.05 -2.96
N TRP A 40 -0.08 13.86 -2.38
CA TRP A 40 -0.50 12.61 -3.03
C TRP A 40 -1.58 11.93 -2.22
N ALA A 41 -2.59 11.39 -2.91
CA ALA A 41 -3.46 10.34 -2.42
C ALA A 41 -3.08 9.02 -3.13
N VAL A 42 -2.88 7.96 -2.36
CA VAL A 42 -2.67 6.60 -2.84
C VAL A 42 -3.78 5.73 -2.27
N ARG A 43 -4.57 5.12 -3.15
CA ARG A 43 -5.64 4.19 -2.80
C ARG A 43 -5.41 2.87 -3.50
N ILE A 44 -5.41 1.78 -2.74
CA ILE A 44 -5.18 0.42 -3.28
C ILE A 44 -6.28 -0.47 -2.72
N ASP A 45 -7.12 -0.98 -3.60
CA ASP A 45 -8.20 -1.88 -3.22
C ASP A 45 -7.63 -3.23 -2.77
N LEU A 46 -8.10 -3.73 -1.64
CA LEU A 46 -7.67 -5.01 -1.06
C LEU A 46 -8.77 -6.07 -1.19
N ALA A 47 -10.02 -5.66 -1.44
CA ALA A 47 -11.14 -6.56 -1.67
C ALA A 47 -10.82 -7.51 -2.83
N GLY A 48 -11.19 -8.79 -2.68
CA GLY A 48 -10.89 -9.82 -3.67
C GLY A 48 -9.43 -10.29 -3.70
N THR A 49 -8.54 -9.70 -2.89
CA THR A 49 -7.12 -10.12 -2.81
C THR A 49 -6.83 -10.93 -1.54
N SER A 50 -5.62 -11.47 -1.42
CA SER A 50 -5.12 -12.11 -0.19
C SER A 50 -5.04 -11.16 1.02
N LEU A 51 -5.13 -9.85 0.79
CA LEU A 51 -5.16 -8.82 1.85
C LEU A 51 -6.58 -8.39 2.21
N ALA A 52 -7.61 -9.04 1.66
CA ALA A 52 -9.00 -8.73 2.00
C ALA A 52 -9.25 -9.00 3.50
N GLY A 53 -9.80 -8.01 4.20
CA GLY A 53 -10.08 -8.09 5.64
C GLY A 53 -8.88 -7.77 6.54
N GLU A 54 -7.70 -7.55 5.97
CA GLU A 54 -6.54 -7.12 6.74
C GLU A 54 -6.71 -5.73 7.32
N THR A 55 -6.12 -5.52 8.49
CA THR A 55 -6.18 -4.23 9.19
C THR A 55 -4.80 -3.67 9.44
N LEU A 56 -4.74 -2.36 9.50
CA LEU A 56 -3.53 -1.60 9.82
C LEU A 56 -3.89 -0.59 10.91
N SER A 57 -3.14 -0.62 12.01
CA SER A 57 -3.18 0.46 13.02
C SER A 57 -2.87 1.78 12.31
N PRO A 58 -3.78 2.77 12.33
CA PRO A 58 -3.54 4.03 11.62
C PRO A 58 -2.22 4.67 12.04
N GLU A 59 -1.42 5.03 11.05
CA GLU A 59 -0.11 5.67 11.25
C GLU A 59 -0.16 7.08 10.64
N GLN A 60 0.34 8.07 11.36
CA GLN A 60 0.45 9.43 10.83
C GLN A 60 1.66 10.15 11.41
N ARG A 61 2.19 11.08 10.63
CA ARG A 61 3.18 12.07 11.04
C ARG A 61 2.76 13.41 10.46
N ASP A 62 2.79 14.44 11.28
CA ASP A 62 2.36 15.78 10.91
C ASP A 62 3.31 16.76 11.60
N VAL A 63 4.38 17.12 10.90
CA VAL A 63 5.45 18.01 11.42
C VAL A 63 5.26 19.42 10.89
N SER A 64 4.90 19.54 9.61
CA SER A 64 4.57 20.80 8.94
C SER A 64 3.76 20.51 7.67
N GLU A 65 3.31 21.57 6.99
CA GLU A 65 2.65 21.48 5.69
C GLU A 65 3.52 20.82 4.59
N GLU A 66 4.85 20.75 4.80
CA GLU A 66 5.84 20.17 3.88
C GLU A 66 6.42 18.84 4.37
N ASP A 67 6.06 18.38 5.58
CA ASP A 67 6.48 17.08 6.12
C ASP A 67 5.32 16.43 6.87
N TRP A 68 4.43 15.80 6.12
CA TRP A 68 3.28 15.09 6.68
C TRP A 68 2.89 13.87 5.85
N TYR A 69 2.40 12.85 6.53
CA TYR A 69 1.72 11.72 5.89
C TYR A 69 0.74 11.04 6.85
N ARG A 70 -0.20 10.29 6.27
CA ARG A 70 -1.12 9.40 6.98
C ARG A 70 -1.32 8.12 6.18
N VAL A 71 -1.35 6.98 6.85
CA VAL A 71 -1.68 5.68 6.27
C VAL A 71 -2.73 4.99 7.13
N THR A 72 -3.73 4.38 6.48
CA THR A 72 -4.77 3.59 7.13
C THR A 72 -5.29 2.52 6.18
N VAL A 73 -5.91 1.47 6.74
CA VAL A 73 -6.76 0.55 5.97
C VAL A 73 -8.19 0.74 6.44
N ARG A 74 -9.10 1.06 5.50
CA ARG A 74 -10.53 1.20 5.75
C ARG A 74 -11.31 0.74 4.53
N ASP A 75 -12.48 0.15 4.75
CA ASP A 75 -13.38 -0.31 3.69
C ASP A 75 -12.69 -1.23 2.68
N SER A 76 -11.84 -2.15 3.16
CA SER A 76 -11.00 -3.03 2.33
C SER A 76 -10.11 -2.28 1.33
N GLN A 77 -9.62 -1.10 1.71
CA GLN A 77 -8.72 -0.30 0.89
C GLN A 77 -7.56 0.23 1.75
N PHE A 78 -6.34 0.07 1.26
CA PHE A 78 -5.18 0.78 1.80
C PHE A 78 -5.21 2.22 1.29
N ARG A 79 -5.14 3.19 2.22
CA ARG A 79 -5.19 4.62 1.92
C ARG A 79 -3.96 5.32 2.51
N GLY A 80 -3.17 5.93 1.63
CA GLY A 80 -2.02 6.76 1.96
C GLY A 80 -2.23 8.19 1.50
N TYR A 81 -1.89 9.16 2.34
CA TYR A 81 -1.90 10.57 2.02
C TYR A 81 -0.60 11.21 2.49
N GLY A 82 -0.05 12.17 1.75
CA GLY A 82 1.14 12.89 2.21
C GLY A 82 1.53 14.05 1.31
N ASP A 83 2.47 14.87 1.77
CA ASP A 83 3.02 15.98 1.01
C ASP A 83 3.70 15.53 -0.31
N PRO A 84 4.10 16.46 -1.21
CA PRO A 84 4.59 16.12 -2.54
C PRO A 84 5.80 15.17 -2.55
N SER A 85 6.56 15.12 -1.46
CA SER A 85 7.74 14.26 -1.33
C SER A 85 7.41 12.81 -0.89
N LYS A 86 6.18 12.54 -0.43
CA LYS A 86 5.84 11.29 0.27
C LYS A 86 5.39 10.15 -0.60
N LEU A 87 5.18 10.32 -1.91
CA LEU A 87 4.78 9.20 -2.77
C LEU A 87 5.65 7.94 -2.56
N PRO A 88 7.00 8.01 -2.57
CA PRO A 88 7.83 6.82 -2.32
C PRO A 88 7.67 6.22 -0.91
N LEU A 89 7.41 7.06 0.10
CA LEU A 89 7.13 6.61 1.46
C LEU A 89 5.80 5.85 1.50
N LEU A 90 4.74 6.39 0.88
CA LEU A 90 3.43 5.76 0.84
C LEU A 90 3.50 4.38 0.17
N LEU A 91 4.23 4.26 -0.96
CA LEU A 91 4.44 2.98 -1.62
C LEU A 91 5.25 1.99 -0.76
N SER A 92 6.24 2.49 -0.03
CA SER A 92 7.04 1.67 0.90
C SER A 92 6.20 1.17 2.08
N LYS A 93 5.27 1.98 2.58
CA LYS A 93 4.32 1.59 3.64
C LYS A 93 3.35 0.52 3.16
N PHE A 94 2.84 0.63 1.94
CA PHE A 94 2.03 -0.42 1.33
C PHE A 94 2.82 -1.72 1.20
N ARG A 95 4.05 -1.66 0.68
CA ARG A 95 4.92 -2.84 0.57
C ARG A 95 5.11 -3.53 1.92
N ALA A 96 5.48 -2.78 2.96
CA ALA A 96 5.69 -3.33 4.30
C ALA A 96 4.42 -4.00 4.85
N PHE A 97 3.26 -3.35 4.66
CA PHE A 97 1.96 -3.92 5.03
C PHE A 97 1.68 -5.23 4.30
N ALA A 98 1.85 -5.28 2.97
CA ALA A 98 1.60 -6.47 2.18
C ALA A 98 2.55 -7.64 2.54
N GLU A 99 3.83 -7.34 2.78
CA GLU A 99 4.84 -8.34 3.16
C GLU A 99 4.56 -8.91 4.57
N GLU A 100 4.26 -8.07 5.57
CA GLU A 100 3.94 -8.51 6.94
C GLU A 100 2.72 -9.46 6.97
N ARG A 101 1.70 -9.15 6.16
CA ARG A 101 0.48 -9.97 6.09
C ARG A 101 0.66 -11.23 5.26
N ALA A 102 1.49 -11.22 4.23
CA ALA A 102 1.86 -12.43 3.50
C ALA A 102 2.64 -13.42 4.37
N GLU A 103 3.53 -12.94 5.24
CA GLU A 103 4.28 -13.79 6.18
C GLU A 103 3.38 -14.43 7.25
N THR A 104 2.34 -13.72 7.69
CA THR A 104 1.36 -14.22 8.67
C THR A 104 0.53 -15.39 8.12
N HIS A 105 0.35 -15.45 6.79
CA HIS A 105 -0.43 -16.49 6.10
C HIS A 105 0.43 -17.59 5.46
N ALA A 106 1.75 -17.56 5.65
CA ALA A 106 2.62 -18.61 5.17
C ALA A 106 2.31 -19.93 5.91
N PRO A 107 2.10 -21.06 5.20
CA PRO A 107 1.88 -22.34 5.87
C PRO A 107 3.08 -22.64 6.77
N GLU A 108 2.81 -23.02 8.02
CA GLU A 108 3.84 -23.45 8.97
C GLU A 108 4.80 -24.39 8.24
N ARG A 109 6.08 -23.98 8.11
CA ARG A 109 7.11 -24.88 7.60
C ARG A 109 7.09 -26.08 8.54
N ARG A 110 6.49 -27.19 8.10
CA ARG A 110 6.58 -28.47 8.79
C ARG A 110 8.06 -28.79 8.94
N THR A 111 8.59 -28.48 10.11
CA THR A 111 9.89 -28.95 10.58
C THR A 111 9.82 -30.46 10.52
N ARG A 112 10.63 -31.05 9.63
CA ARG A 112 10.98 -32.46 9.70
C ARG A 112 12.01 -32.67 10.80
#